data_AF-A0A7Y4WS93-F1
#
_entry.id   AF-A0A7Y4WS93-F1
#
_cell.length_a   1.000
_cell.length_b   1.000
_cell.length_c   1.000
_cell.angle_alpha   90.00
_cell.angle_beta   90.00
_cell.angle_gamma   90.00
#
_symmetry.space_group_name_H-M   'P 1'
#
loop_
_entity.id
_entity.type
_entity.pdbx_description
1 polymer ?
#
loop_
_entity_poly.entity_id
_entity_poly.type
_entity_poly.pdbx_seq_one_letter_code
_entity_poly.pdbx_strand_id
1 'polypeptide(L)'
;MRSILSWLGLDRTDSGPEQTPLRELVTALDRLEPERAQYLARFAYLLGRVAHADRHVSEDETRTMERLVRQEGGLDADQAMLVVSLAKTSNQLFGGTADFIVAREFGGEATYEQKLALVRCLFALSAADSGISMAEESEIHRIANELRIDPADLTALRVAHQAHLPGLTSRPGGETR
;
A
#
# COMPACT_ATOMS: atom_id res chain seq x y z
N MET A 1 43.97 -11.17 -1.95
CA MET A 1 43.87 -9.91 -1.16
C MET A 1 42.42 -9.72 -0.76
N ARG A 2 42.10 -9.68 0.53
CA ARG A 2 40.72 -9.45 1.02
C ARG A 2 40.39 -7.95 0.90
N SER A 3 39.26 -7.64 0.29
CA SER A 3 38.80 -6.27 0.03
C SER A 3 38.44 -5.56 1.34
N ILE A 4 38.77 -4.27 1.44
CA ILE A 4 38.47 -3.37 2.56
C ILE A 4 36.96 -3.33 2.88
N LEU A 5 36.11 -3.65 1.91
CA LEU A 5 34.65 -3.76 2.07
C LEU A 5 34.23 -4.91 3.00
N SER A 6 34.99 -6.02 3.04
CA SER A 6 34.70 -7.15 3.94
C SER A 6 35.04 -6.83 5.40
N TRP A 7 35.79 -5.74 5.65
CA TRP A 7 36.20 -5.32 7.00
C TRP A 7 35.24 -4.28 7.59
N LEU A 8 34.48 -3.58 6.75
CA LEU A 8 33.47 -2.59 7.16
C LEU A 8 32.07 -3.17 7.40
N GLY A 9 31.86 -4.49 7.26
CA GLY A 9 30.55 -5.12 7.45
C GLY A 9 29.50 -4.72 6.40
N LEU A 10 29.92 -4.08 5.31
CA LEU A 10 29.06 -3.63 4.21
C LEU A 10 28.88 -4.69 3.10
N ASP A 11 29.43 -5.89 3.29
CA ASP A 11 29.17 -7.05 2.42
C ASP A 11 27.85 -7.77 2.77
N ARG A 12 26.95 -7.09 3.51
CA ARG A 12 25.53 -7.42 3.50
C ARG A 12 24.87 -6.57 2.42
N THR A 13 25.00 -6.99 1.16
CA THR A 13 23.79 -7.03 0.33
C THR A 13 22.87 -8.09 0.94
N ASP A 14 22.24 -7.72 2.05
CA ASP A 14 21.15 -8.47 2.66
C ASP A 14 19.99 -8.40 1.66
N SER A 15 20.03 -9.24 0.63
CA SER A 15 18.86 -9.54 -0.19
C SER A 15 17.95 -10.42 0.66
N GLY A 16 17.36 -9.85 1.71
CA GLY A 16 16.40 -10.53 2.55
C GLY A 16 15.16 -10.90 1.73
N PRO A 17 14.36 -11.90 2.18
CA PRO A 17 13.11 -12.27 1.53
C PRO A 17 12.12 -11.09 1.39
N GLU A 18 12.32 -10.01 2.14
CA GLU A 18 11.53 -8.78 2.14
C GLU A 18 11.81 -7.85 0.95
N GLN A 19 12.98 -7.98 0.28
CA GLN A 19 13.32 -7.16 -0.90
C GLN A 19 12.89 -7.80 -2.23
N THR A 20 12.64 -9.11 -2.24
CA THR A 20 12.19 -9.86 -3.42
C THR A 20 10.87 -9.31 -4.01
N PRO A 21 9.82 -9.04 -3.21
CA PRO A 21 8.52 -8.63 -3.75
C PRO A 21 8.58 -7.22 -4.35
N LEU A 22 9.32 -6.32 -3.69
CA LEU A 22 9.52 -4.96 -4.19
C LEU A 22 10.37 -4.95 -5.47
N ARG A 23 11.36 -5.84 -5.58
CA ARG A 23 12.18 -5.96 -6.79
C ARG A 23 11.34 -6.38 -8.00
N GLU A 24 10.45 -7.34 -7.85
CA GLU A 24 9.55 -7.73 -8.96
C GLU A 24 8.68 -6.55 -9.39
N LEU A 25 8.15 -5.77 -8.44
CA LEU A 25 7.35 -4.57 -8.72
C LEU A 25 8.16 -3.49 -9.45
N VAL A 26 9.41 -3.26 -9.04
CA VAL A 26 10.31 -2.34 -9.71
C VAL A 26 10.62 -2.81 -11.13
N THR A 27 10.88 -4.10 -11.34
CA THR A 27 11.11 -4.68 -12.68
C THR A 27 9.89 -4.50 -13.59
N ALA A 28 8.67 -4.68 -13.06
CA ALA A 28 7.45 -4.41 -13.82
C ALA A 28 7.34 -2.92 -14.26
N LEU A 29 8.07 -2.03 -13.59
CA LEU A 29 8.11 -0.59 -13.79
C LEU A 29 9.37 -0.11 -14.52
N ASP A 30 10.13 -0.99 -15.19
CA ASP A 30 11.43 -0.70 -15.85
C ASP A 30 11.42 0.45 -16.87
N ARG A 31 10.24 0.94 -17.28
CA ARG A 31 10.11 2.13 -18.16
C ARG A 31 10.14 3.46 -17.40
N LEU A 32 10.08 3.43 -16.08
CA LEU A 32 10.16 4.61 -15.21
C LEU A 32 11.60 4.83 -14.73
N GLU A 33 11.91 6.08 -14.36
CA GLU A 33 13.12 6.41 -13.61
C GLU A 33 13.20 5.55 -12.32
N PRO A 34 14.37 5.04 -11.93
CA PRO A 34 14.50 4.08 -10.83
C PRO A 34 13.88 4.54 -9.50
N GLU A 35 14.05 5.81 -9.14
CA GLU A 35 13.46 6.39 -7.92
C GLU A 35 11.92 6.40 -7.98
N ARG A 36 11.36 6.70 -9.16
CA ARG A 36 9.91 6.71 -9.37
C ARG A 36 9.33 5.31 -9.39
N ALA A 37 10.04 4.34 -9.99
CA ALA A 37 9.67 2.94 -9.96
C ALA A 37 9.63 2.41 -8.52
N GLN A 38 10.64 2.72 -7.71
CA GLN A 38 10.69 2.33 -6.29
C GLN A 38 9.56 2.97 -5.47
N TYR A 39 9.32 4.28 -5.66
CA TYR A 39 8.20 4.97 -5.03
C TYR A 39 6.87 4.28 -5.33
N LEU A 40 6.60 4.02 -6.62
CA LEU A 40 5.35 3.45 -7.08
C LEU A 40 5.19 1.96 -6.68
N ALA A 41 6.28 1.20 -6.66
CA ALA A 41 6.30 -0.17 -6.18
C ALA A 41 5.89 -0.24 -4.70
N ARG A 42 6.46 0.63 -3.85
CA ARG A 42 6.10 0.70 -2.43
C ARG A 42 4.66 1.19 -2.24
N PHE A 43 4.24 2.19 -3.02
CA PHE A 43 2.85 2.67 -3.04
C PHE A 43 1.88 1.52 -3.34
N ALA A 44 2.10 0.79 -4.43
CA ALA A 44 1.25 -0.33 -4.83
C ALA A 44 1.24 -1.47 -3.80
N TYR A 45 2.40 -1.78 -3.21
CA TYR A 45 2.50 -2.76 -2.14
C TYR A 45 1.63 -2.37 -0.93
N LEU A 46 1.68 -1.11 -0.50
CA LEU A 46 0.89 -0.63 0.65
C LEU A 46 -0.61 -0.61 0.37
N LEU A 47 -1.04 -0.32 -0.87
CA LEU A 47 -2.44 -0.53 -1.28
C LEU A 47 -2.84 -2.00 -1.12
N GLY A 48 -2.00 -2.93 -1.58
CA GLY A 48 -2.25 -4.36 -1.48
C GLY A 48 -2.30 -4.85 -0.03
N ARG A 49 -1.48 -4.28 0.86
CA ARG A 49 -1.46 -4.60 2.29
C ARG A 49 -2.81 -4.28 2.95
N VAL A 50 -3.41 -3.13 2.63
CA VAL A 50 -4.74 -2.75 3.15
C VAL A 50 -5.84 -3.60 2.53
N ALA A 51 -5.84 -3.78 1.22
CA ALA A 51 -6.85 -4.61 0.55
C ALA A 51 -6.83 -6.06 1.06
N HIS A 52 -5.69 -6.60 1.46
CA HIS A 52 -5.61 -7.96 2.01
C HIS A 52 -5.87 -8.05 3.52
N ALA A 53 -6.16 -6.95 4.22
CA ALA A 53 -6.24 -6.92 5.68
C ALA A 53 -7.33 -7.85 6.24
N ASP A 54 -8.46 -7.98 5.55
CA ASP A 54 -9.57 -8.87 5.91
C ASP A 54 -9.52 -10.24 5.19
N ARG A 55 -8.48 -10.45 4.35
CA ARG A 55 -8.24 -11.62 3.48
C ARG A 55 -9.21 -11.76 2.30
N HIS A 56 -9.94 -10.71 1.93
CA HIS A 56 -10.76 -10.66 0.74
C HIS A 56 -10.43 -9.41 -0.08
N VAL A 57 -10.25 -9.55 -1.40
CA VAL A 57 -10.09 -8.39 -2.28
C VAL A 57 -11.16 -8.47 -3.33
N SER A 58 -12.09 -7.51 -3.29
CA SER A 58 -13.20 -7.42 -4.24
C SER A 58 -12.72 -6.96 -5.63
N GLU A 59 -13.61 -7.11 -6.62
CA GLU A 59 -13.35 -6.57 -7.97
C GLU A 59 -13.31 -5.04 -7.98
N ASP A 60 -14.13 -4.38 -7.15
CA ASP A 60 -14.19 -2.92 -7.07
C ASP A 60 -12.97 -2.33 -6.36
N GLU A 61 -12.43 -3.00 -5.35
CA GLU A 61 -11.13 -2.67 -4.77
C GLU A 61 -10.00 -2.87 -5.77
N THR A 62 -9.98 -3.99 -6.49
CA THR A 62 -8.95 -4.26 -7.52
C THR A 62 -8.98 -3.16 -8.59
N ARG A 63 -10.16 -2.80 -9.10
CA ARG A 63 -10.32 -1.71 -10.08
C ARG A 63 -9.90 -0.36 -9.49
N THR A 64 -10.14 -0.14 -8.20
CA THR A 64 -9.72 1.08 -7.51
C THR A 64 -8.19 1.13 -7.35
N MET A 65 -7.54 0.02 -6.99
CA MET A 65 -6.07 -0.07 -6.96
C MET A 65 -5.47 0.26 -8.33
N GLU A 66 -6.00 -0.33 -9.41
CA GLU A 66 -5.51 -0.08 -10.77
C GLU A 66 -5.63 1.39 -11.15
N ARG A 67 -6.78 2.01 -10.85
CA ARG A 67 -7.00 3.44 -11.09
C ARG A 67 -6.01 4.31 -10.30
N LEU A 68 -5.80 4.02 -9.02
CA LEU A 68 -4.90 4.78 -8.14
C LEU A 68 -3.44 4.66 -8.60
N VAL A 69 -2.97 3.43 -8.84
CA VAL A 69 -1.61 3.16 -9.34
C VAL A 69 -1.38 3.83 -10.69
N ARG A 70 -2.38 3.81 -11.58
CA ARG A 70 -2.31 4.49 -12.88
C ARG A 70 -2.18 6.00 -12.72
N GLN A 71 -2.97 6.61 -11.84
CA GLN A 71 -2.98 8.06 -11.62
C GLN A 71 -1.66 8.55 -10.99
N GLU A 72 -1.19 7.88 -9.95
CA GLU A 72 0.06 8.24 -9.27
C GLU A 72 1.29 7.94 -10.15
N GLY A 73 1.28 6.79 -10.83
CA GLY A 73 2.38 6.33 -11.66
C GLY A 73 2.47 6.99 -13.03
N GLY A 74 1.37 7.56 -13.53
CA GLY A 74 1.27 7.98 -14.93
C GLY A 74 1.35 6.79 -15.91
N LEU A 75 0.89 5.61 -15.48
CA LEU A 75 1.00 4.37 -16.24
C LEU A 75 -0.13 4.23 -17.27
N ASP A 76 0.04 3.32 -18.23
CA ASP A 76 -1.08 2.79 -19.01
C ASP A 76 -1.89 1.75 -18.20
N ALA A 77 -3.01 1.30 -18.77
CA ALA A 77 -3.89 0.36 -18.09
C ALA A 77 -3.23 -1.02 -17.86
N ASP A 78 -2.50 -1.54 -18.84
CA ASP A 78 -1.89 -2.87 -18.79
C ASP A 78 -0.77 -2.91 -17.74
N GLN A 79 0.03 -1.85 -17.66
CA GLN A 79 1.06 -1.68 -16.64
C GLN A 79 0.47 -1.56 -15.24
N ALA A 80 -0.61 -0.77 -15.07
CA ALA A 80 -1.28 -0.65 -13.78
C ALA A 80 -1.86 -2.00 -13.31
N MET A 81 -2.49 -2.75 -14.22
CA MET A 81 -2.97 -4.11 -13.93
C MET A 81 -1.84 -5.05 -13.49
N LEU A 82 -0.71 -5.04 -14.20
CA LEU A 82 0.46 -5.88 -13.86
C LEU A 82 0.99 -5.55 -12.46
N VAL A 83 1.18 -4.26 -12.16
CA VAL A 83 1.66 -3.79 -10.86
C VAL A 83 0.72 -4.18 -9.74
N VAL A 84 -0.60 -4.02 -9.93
CA VAL A 84 -1.61 -4.42 -8.94
C VAL A 84 -1.63 -5.92 -8.73
N SER A 85 -1.60 -6.71 -9.80
CA SER A 85 -1.54 -8.18 -9.71
C SER A 85 -0.32 -8.62 -8.90
N LEU A 86 0.82 -7.98 -9.14
CA LEU A 86 2.06 -8.33 -8.46
C LEU A 86 2.08 -7.86 -7.00
N ALA A 87 1.48 -6.70 -6.70
CA ALA A 87 1.33 -6.22 -5.34
C ALA A 87 0.42 -7.16 -4.52
N LYS A 88 -0.66 -7.68 -5.10
CA LYS A 88 -1.53 -8.68 -4.47
C LYS A 88 -0.77 -9.97 -4.18
N THR A 89 -0.09 -10.53 -5.18
CA THR A 89 0.75 -11.74 -5.00
C THR A 89 1.83 -11.53 -3.94
N SER A 90 2.47 -10.36 -3.95
CA SER A 90 3.50 -9.99 -2.96
C SER A 90 2.95 -9.97 -1.53
N ASN A 91 1.79 -9.34 -1.32
CA ASN A 91 1.15 -9.30 0.00
C ASN A 91 0.67 -10.67 0.45
N GLN A 92 0.18 -11.51 -0.46
CA GLN A 92 -0.22 -12.88 -0.13
C GLN A 92 0.96 -13.76 0.31
N LEU A 93 2.12 -13.60 -0.32
CA LEU A 93 3.30 -14.44 -0.07
C LEU A 93 4.19 -13.91 1.06
N PHE A 94 4.24 -12.60 1.25
CA PHE A 94 5.21 -11.92 2.13
C PHE A 94 4.59 -10.92 3.10
N GLY A 95 3.26 -10.88 3.19
CA GLY A 95 2.54 -10.05 4.15
C GLY A 95 3.00 -10.34 5.58
N GLY A 96 3.21 -9.28 6.35
CA GLY A 96 3.68 -9.31 7.74
C GLY A 96 5.19 -9.18 7.91
N THR A 97 6.02 -9.85 7.09
CA THR A 97 7.49 -9.73 7.19
C THR A 97 7.99 -8.45 6.51
N ALA A 98 7.50 -8.16 5.30
CA ALA A 98 7.93 -7.00 4.54
C ALA A 98 7.16 -5.70 4.87
N ASP A 99 5.98 -5.80 5.48
CA ASP A 99 5.04 -4.71 5.77
C ASP A 99 5.70 -3.48 6.40
N PHE A 100 6.40 -3.68 7.52
CA PHE A 100 7.01 -2.60 8.29
C PHE A 100 8.16 -1.94 7.54
N ILE A 101 8.96 -2.73 6.81
CA ILE A 101 10.11 -2.21 6.07
C ILE A 101 9.64 -1.37 4.90
N VAL A 102 8.68 -1.87 4.12
CA VAL A 102 8.15 -1.15 2.95
C VAL A 102 7.50 0.18 3.37
N ALA A 103 6.70 0.18 4.45
CA ALA A 103 6.11 1.40 4.97
C ALA A 103 7.17 2.40 5.48
N ARG A 104 8.18 1.91 6.20
CA ARG A 104 9.28 2.74 6.71
C ARG A 104 10.10 3.35 5.59
N GLU A 105 10.44 2.59 4.56
CA GLU A 105 11.18 3.08 3.40
C GLU A 105 10.37 4.12 2.62
N PHE A 106 9.08 3.84 2.35
CA PHE A 106 8.19 4.83 1.75
C PHE A 106 8.13 6.11 2.59
N GLY A 107 8.02 5.98 3.92
CA GLY A 107 8.02 7.11 4.85
C GLY A 107 9.35 7.87 4.93
N GLY A 108 10.47 7.25 4.58
CA GLY A 108 11.79 7.87 4.58
C GLY A 108 12.06 8.69 3.31
N GLU A 109 11.53 8.25 2.18
CA GLU A 109 11.74 8.87 0.86
C GLU A 109 10.64 9.85 0.47
N ALA A 110 9.40 9.63 0.92
CA ALA A 110 8.26 10.46 0.54
C ALA A 110 8.17 11.78 1.34
N THR A 111 7.72 12.85 0.68
CA THR A 111 7.34 14.10 1.33
C THR A 111 6.11 13.91 2.22
N TYR A 112 5.89 14.81 3.18
CA TYR A 112 4.71 14.72 4.05
C TYR A 112 3.39 14.73 3.25
N GLU A 113 3.31 15.56 2.22
CA GLU A 113 2.15 15.63 1.32
C GLU A 113 1.91 14.30 0.58
N GLN A 114 2.97 13.65 0.10
CA GLN A 114 2.88 12.34 -0.53
C GLN A 114 2.41 11.25 0.45
N LYS A 115 2.84 11.31 1.72
CA LYS A 115 2.34 10.38 2.76
C LYS A 115 0.86 10.60 3.02
N LEU A 116 0.40 11.84 3.12
CA LEU A 116 -1.03 12.15 3.25
C LEU A 116 -1.83 11.71 2.02
N ALA A 117 -1.27 11.86 0.82
CA ALA A 117 -1.88 11.38 -0.42
C ALA A 117 -2.04 9.86 -0.42
N LEU A 118 -1.01 9.13 0.00
CA LEU A 118 -1.11 7.68 0.17
C LEU A 118 -2.24 7.31 1.14
N VAL A 119 -2.29 7.90 2.34
CA VAL A 119 -3.34 7.58 3.32
C VAL A 119 -4.74 7.90 2.79
N ARG A 120 -4.91 9.00 2.04
CA ARG A 120 -6.16 9.28 1.31
C ARG A 120 -6.51 8.17 0.32
N CYS A 121 -5.53 7.68 -0.43
CA CYS A 121 -5.74 6.58 -1.38
C CYS A 121 -6.13 5.28 -0.67
N LEU A 122 -5.55 4.99 0.50
CA LEU A 122 -5.92 3.82 1.29
C LEU A 122 -7.37 3.87 1.77
N PHE A 123 -7.82 5.03 2.28
CA PHE A 123 -9.24 5.20 2.65
C PHE A 123 -10.18 5.14 1.43
N ALA A 124 -9.78 5.70 0.29
CA ALA A 124 -10.57 5.63 -0.93
C ALA A 124 -10.66 4.20 -1.48
N LEU A 125 -9.60 3.40 -1.33
CA LEU A 125 -9.57 1.98 -1.67
C LEU A 125 -10.54 1.18 -0.81
N SER A 126 -10.42 1.27 0.51
CA SER A 126 -11.28 0.55 1.45
C SER A 126 -12.76 0.98 1.39
N ALA A 127 -13.06 2.18 0.90
CA ALA A 127 -14.43 2.62 0.68
C ALA A 127 -15.04 2.10 -0.64
N ALA A 128 -14.30 1.36 -1.47
CA ALA A 128 -14.75 0.98 -2.82
C ALA A 128 -15.89 -0.05 -2.83
N ASP A 129 -15.95 -0.96 -1.85
CA ASP A 129 -16.78 -2.18 -1.91
C ASP A 129 -18.06 -2.15 -1.03
N SER A 130 -18.47 -0.97 -0.55
CA SER A 130 -19.65 -0.67 0.30
C SER A 130 -19.38 -0.46 1.79
N GLY A 131 -18.14 -0.58 2.25
CA GLY A 131 -17.73 -0.10 3.57
C GLY A 131 -16.30 -0.50 3.91
N ILE A 132 -15.67 0.29 4.76
CA ILE A 132 -14.34 0.01 5.30
C ILE A 132 -14.51 -1.05 6.40
N SER A 133 -13.82 -2.18 6.28
CA SER A 133 -13.84 -3.19 7.34
C SER A 133 -13.02 -2.74 8.57
N MET A 134 -13.29 -3.33 9.74
CA MET A 134 -12.48 -3.07 10.94
C MET A 134 -11.00 -3.44 10.74
N ALA A 135 -10.73 -4.44 9.90
CA ALA A 135 -9.39 -4.93 9.62
C ALA A 135 -8.63 -3.93 8.73
N GLU A 136 -9.24 -3.48 7.64
CA GLU A 136 -8.70 -2.41 6.79
C GLU A 136 -8.45 -1.14 7.57
N GLU A 137 -9.42 -0.68 8.37
CA GLU A 137 -9.27 0.53 9.17
C GLU A 137 -8.07 0.41 10.11
N SER A 138 -7.95 -0.73 10.80
CA SER A 138 -6.81 -1.00 11.69
C SER A 138 -5.49 -0.99 10.93
N GLU A 139 -5.46 -1.53 9.72
CA GLU A 139 -4.25 -1.58 8.88
C GLU A 139 -3.86 -0.19 8.37
N ILE A 140 -4.83 0.63 7.96
CA ILE A 140 -4.62 2.04 7.61
C ILE A 140 -3.99 2.80 8.78
N HIS A 141 -4.48 2.60 10.01
CA HIS A 141 -3.91 3.26 11.19
C HIS A 141 -2.48 2.79 11.48
N ARG A 142 -2.16 1.49 11.30
CA ARG A 142 -0.79 1.00 11.43
C ARG A 142 0.15 1.65 10.43
N ILE A 143 -0.24 1.67 9.16
CA ILE A 143 0.54 2.32 8.09
C ILE A 143 0.72 3.81 8.40
N ALA A 144 -0.34 4.52 8.78
CA ALA A 144 -0.26 5.95 9.10
C ALA A 144 0.72 6.24 10.26
N ASN A 145 0.76 5.37 11.29
CA ASN A 145 1.72 5.46 12.38
C ASN A 145 3.16 5.18 11.90
N GLU A 146 3.36 4.18 11.06
CA GLU A 146 4.66 3.84 10.47
C GLU A 146 5.20 4.99 9.59
N LEU A 147 4.30 5.69 8.88
CA LEU A 147 4.61 6.87 8.07
C LEU A 147 4.81 8.15 8.89
N ARG A 148 4.48 8.12 10.19
CA ARG A 148 4.49 9.25 11.13
C ARG A 148 3.57 10.38 10.71
N ILE A 149 2.34 10.05 10.30
CA ILE A 149 1.28 11.03 10.06
C ILE A 149 0.83 11.65 11.38
N ASP A 150 0.60 12.96 11.39
CA ASP A 150 0.07 13.65 12.56
C ASP A 150 -1.34 13.12 12.92
N PRO A 151 -1.65 12.87 14.20
CA PRO A 151 -2.98 12.41 14.62
C PRO A 151 -4.13 13.32 14.17
N ALA A 152 -3.92 14.63 14.09
CA ALA A 152 -4.93 15.58 13.64
C ALA A 152 -5.24 15.40 12.15
N ASP A 153 -4.21 15.22 11.33
CA ASP A 153 -4.37 14.97 9.90
C ASP A 153 -5.03 13.62 9.64
N LEU A 154 -4.61 12.57 10.36
CA LEU A 154 -5.25 11.25 10.26
C LEU A 154 -6.74 11.31 10.65
N THR A 155 -7.07 12.08 11.69
CA THR A 155 -8.46 12.30 12.10
C THR A 155 -9.25 13.02 11.00
N ALA A 156 -8.69 14.06 10.38
CA ALA A 156 -9.34 14.77 9.29
C ALA A 156 -9.60 13.86 8.08
N LEU A 157 -8.63 13.00 7.74
CA LEU A 157 -8.79 11.99 6.68
C LEU A 157 -9.89 10.98 7.03
N ARG A 158 -9.91 10.47 8.27
CA ARG A 158 -10.95 9.55 8.74
C ARG A 158 -12.34 10.18 8.65
N VAL A 159 -12.50 11.44 9.06
CA VAL A 159 -13.78 12.16 9.00
C VAL A 159 -14.27 12.35 7.56
N ALA A 160 -13.36 12.60 6.61
CA ALA A 160 -13.72 12.73 5.20
C ALA A 160 -14.36 11.45 4.62
N HIS A 161 -14.06 10.28 5.21
CA HIS A 161 -14.59 8.99 4.81
C HIS A 161 -15.65 8.42 5.79
N GLN A 162 -16.18 9.24 6.71
CA GLN A 162 -17.05 8.80 7.81
C GLN A 162 -18.25 7.95 7.40
N ALA A 163 -18.82 8.17 6.21
CA ALA A 163 -19.99 7.45 5.72
C ALA A 163 -19.71 5.95 5.46
N HIS A 164 -18.45 5.58 5.29
CA HIS A 164 -18.01 4.22 4.99
C HIS A 164 -17.31 3.56 6.17
N LEU A 165 -17.16 4.24 7.32
CA LEU A 165 -16.45 3.67 8.47
C LEU A 165 -17.23 2.51 9.10
N PRO A 166 -16.52 1.57 9.76
CA PRO A 166 -17.15 0.43 10.41
C PRO A 166 -18.25 0.86 11.39
N GLY A 167 -19.40 0.20 11.32
CA GLY A 167 -20.53 0.44 12.25
C GLY A 167 -21.46 1.61 11.87
N LEU A 168 -21.15 2.38 10.82
CA LEU A 168 -22.03 3.43 10.28
C LEU A 168 -22.66 3.03 8.93
N THR A 169 -22.09 2.05 8.23
CA THR A 169 -22.69 1.40 7.06
C THR A 169 -23.93 0.63 7.49
N SER A 170 -25.08 1.30 7.38
CA SER A 170 -26.37 0.73 7.68
C SER A 170 -26.65 -0.45 6.75
N ARG A 171 -26.83 -1.62 7.35
CA ARG A 171 -27.33 -2.85 6.71
C ARG A 171 -28.58 -2.53 5.87
N PRO A 172 -28.59 -2.69 4.53
CA PRO A 172 -29.84 -2.65 3.79
C PRO A 172 -30.57 -3.98 4.05
N GLY A 173 -31.82 -3.91 4.51
CA GLY A 173 -32.70 -5.09 4.60
C GLY A 173 -32.86 -5.66 6.01
N GLY A 174 -33.66 -4.98 6.83
CA GLY A 174 -34.64 -5.69 7.64
C GLY A 174 -35.76 -6.14 6.71
N GLU A 175 -35.72 -7.39 6.26
CA GLU A 175 -36.91 -8.00 5.66
C GLU A 175 -37.93 -8.25 6.76
N THR A 176 -38.98 -7.45 6.68
CA THR A 176 -40.25 -7.69 7.34
C THR A 176 -40.89 -8.89 6.66
N ARG A 177 -41.01 -10.01 7.36
CA ARG A 177 -42.21 -10.87 7.34
C ARG A 177 -42.22 -11.85 8.49
#